data_AF-E9GHG6-F1
#
_entry.id   AF-E9GHG6-F1
#
_cell.length_a   1.000
_cell.length_b   1.000
_cell.length_c   1.000
_cell.angle_alpha   90.00
_cell.angle_beta   90.00
_cell.angle_gamma   90.00
#
_symmetry.space_group_name_H-M   'P 1'
#
loop_
_entity.id
_entity.type
_entity.pdbx_description
1 polymer ?
#
loop_
_entity_poly.entity_id
_entity_poly.type
_entity_poly.pdbx_seq_one_letter_code
_entity_poly.pdbx_strand_id
1 'polypeptide(L)'
;MTESQYGHLGDIALVLKLVEDKKLDGSSRFIIATYERMKSTDFAFFMWAEPLAMVVPRPGEEPRIFAFVHPFQSTVWLLIFIACFTVVVFMTIFSGIYWKLFLILDPGDASLTTNFTIYGRITYYSIYMANTVTNQGNAIPLRRLSFRILVGVWVLVATVLVNSYSSTVTSYLTVPKMKPPINTFEDLVASENVELILLADTMTKKQILEATHGAQKLLGDDIRNHPDRILSSIEKVNVRLKTERYAFANPQSFCDNFVASQFQDKGNCRFKTTDSYSMTMFFSMPLQKNSKYTPIFKDA
;
A
#
# COMPACT_ATOMS: atom_id res chain seq x y z
N MET A 1 19.21 -42.08 8.66
CA MET A 1 18.41 -42.92 9.59
C MET A 1 17.01 -42.34 9.86
N THR A 2 16.72 -41.11 9.42
CA THR A 2 15.50 -40.36 9.79
C THR A 2 14.36 -40.41 8.76
N GLU A 3 14.62 -40.32 7.45
CA GLU A 3 13.53 -40.21 6.45
C GLU A 3 12.68 -41.49 6.29
N SER A 4 13.27 -42.69 6.39
CA SER A 4 12.55 -43.94 6.14
C SER A 4 11.56 -44.34 7.25
N GLN A 5 11.76 -43.86 8.49
CA GLN A 5 10.92 -44.20 9.64
C GLN A 5 9.93 -43.08 10.00
N TYR A 6 10.30 -41.82 9.72
CA TYR A 6 9.51 -40.66 10.13
C TYR A 6 8.80 -39.97 8.96
N GLY A 7 9.12 -40.30 7.70
CA GLY A 7 8.50 -39.72 6.52
C GLY A 7 8.75 -38.21 6.38
N HIS A 8 7.97 -37.53 5.54
CA HIS A 8 8.04 -36.08 5.33
C HIS A 8 7.29 -35.29 6.42
N LEU A 9 7.70 -35.42 7.69
CA LEU A 9 7.25 -34.52 8.76
C LEU A 9 7.90 -33.15 8.62
N GLY A 10 7.21 -32.10 9.08
CA GLY A 10 7.84 -30.79 9.24
C GLY A 10 8.91 -30.80 10.33
N ASP A 11 9.86 -29.86 10.26
CA ASP A 11 11.04 -29.86 11.14
C ASP A 11 10.66 -29.89 12.64
N ILE A 12 9.60 -29.18 13.02
CA ILE A 12 9.11 -29.11 14.40
C ILE A 12 8.44 -30.42 14.82
N ALA A 13 7.59 -30.99 13.96
CA ALA A 13 6.93 -32.25 14.24
C ALA A 13 7.93 -33.41 14.34
N LEU A 14 8.98 -33.40 13.51
CA LEU A 14 10.06 -34.38 13.59
C LEU A 14 10.74 -34.36 14.96
N VAL A 15 11.11 -33.17 15.46
CA VAL A 15 11.73 -33.02 16.78
C VAL A 15 10.81 -33.53 17.89
N LEU A 16 9.53 -33.14 17.86
CA LEU A 16 8.56 -33.58 18.86
C LEU A 16 8.37 -35.11 18.84
N LYS A 17 8.28 -35.73 17.66
CA LYS A 17 8.16 -37.18 17.51
C LYS A 17 9.40 -37.92 18.04
N LEU A 18 10.60 -37.40 17.78
CA LEU A 18 11.83 -38.00 18.29
C LEU A 18 11.92 -37.97 19.82
N VAL A 19 11.42 -36.89 20.43
CA VAL A 19 11.33 -36.76 21.90
C VAL A 19 10.23 -37.69 22.45
N GLU A 20 9.09 -37.80 21.76
CA GLU A 20 7.99 -38.70 22.13
C GLU A 20 8.40 -40.18 22.06
N ASP A 21 9.10 -40.58 21.00
CA ASP A 21 9.63 -41.93 20.79
C ASP A 21 10.83 -42.27 21.68
N LYS A 22 11.20 -41.38 22.61
CA LYS A 22 12.34 -41.53 23.52
C LYS A 22 13.66 -41.79 22.80
N LYS A 23 13.80 -41.25 21.59
CA LYS A 23 15.08 -41.23 20.84
C LYS A 23 15.96 -40.07 21.28
N LEU A 24 15.35 -39.01 21.81
CA LEU A 24 16.00 -37.84 22.38
C LEU A 24 15.44 -37.56 23.78
N ASP A 25 16.31 -37.24 24.74
CA ASP A 25 15.90 -36.82 26.09
C ASP A 25 15.27 -35.41 26.10
N GLY A 26 15.59 -34.60 25.09
CA GLY A 26 15.06 -33.25 24.87
C GLY A 26 15.64 -32.62 23.59
N SER A 27 15.25 -31.37 23.30
CA SER A 27 15.79 -30.61 22.16
C SER A 27 16.20 -29.21 22.55
N SER A 28 17.36 -28.75 22.10
CA SER A 28 17.79 -27.35 22.26
C SER A 28 16.98 -26.37 21.40
N ARG A 29 16.22 -26.88 20.41
CA ARG A 29 15.33 -26.04 19.61
C ARG A 29 14.12 -25.68 20.45
N PHE A 30 13.91 -24.39 20.67
CA PHE A 30 12.73 -23.94 21.40
C PHE A 30 11.46 -24.07 20.57
N ILE A 31 10.43 -24.61 21.21
CA ILE A 31 9.13 -24.88 20.62
C ILE A 31 8.08 -24.26 21.53
N ILE A 32 7.03 -23.71 20.93
CA ILE A 32 5.90 -23.18 21.69
C ILE A 32 5.16 -24.35 22.34
N ALA A 33 5.06 -24.31 23.67
CA ALA A 33 4.30 -25.26 24.45
C ALA A 33 2.80 -25.04 24.20
N THR A 34 2.14 -26.00 23.59
CA THR A 34 0.69 -26.01 23.42
C THR A 34 0.09 -27.14 24.23
N TYR A 35 -1.18 -27.02 24.61
CA TYR A 35 -1.87 -28.04 25.40
C TYR A 35 -1.77 -29.44 24.76
N GLU A 36 -1.89 -29.53 23.44
CA GLU A 36 -1.75 -30.80 22.71
C GLU A 36 -0.34 -31.39 22.80
N ARG A 37 0.69 -30.56 22.65
CA ARG A 37 2.09 -31.00 22.77
C ARG A 37 2.44 -31.40 24.20
N MET A 38 1.87 -30.72 25.18
CA MET A 38 2.09 -31.03 26.60
C MET A 38 1.51 -32.39 27.02
N LYS A 39 0.62 -32.99 26.22
CA LYS A 39 0.10 -34.34 26.50
C LYS A 39 1.16 -35.42 26.28
N SER A 40 1.92 -35.33 25.18
CA SER A 40 2.93 -36.32 24.81
C SER A 40 4.37 -35.93 25.16
N THR A 41 4.62 -34.65 25.48
CA THR A 41 5.95 -34.11 25.77
C THR A 41 5.90 -33.20 27.00
N ASP A 42 6.97 -33.12 27.77
CA ASP A 42 7.09 -32.11 28.84
C ASP A 42 7.84 -30.89 28.32
N PHE A 43 7.63 -29.74 28.95
CA PHE A 43 8.29 -28.49 28.58
C PHE A 43 8.95 -27.87 29.82
N ALA A 44 10.11 -27.26 29.61
CA ALA A 44 10.80 -26.43 30.59
C ALA A 44 10.01 -25.13 30.89
N PHE A 45 10.49 -24.34 31.85
CA PHE A 45 10.06 -22.95 31.97
C PHE A 45 10.32 -22.21 30.65
N PHE A 46 9.50 -21.19 30.33
CA PHE A 46 9.70 -20.46 29.07
C PHE A 46 11.05 -19.76 29.12
N MET A 47 11.89 -19.98 28.11
CA MET A 47 13.26 -19.43 28.09
C MET A 47 13.34 -18.13 27.28
N TRP A 48 12.38 -17.93 26.37
CA TRP A 48 12.36 -16.78 25.50
C TRP A 48 10.93 -16.39 25.16
N ALA A 49 10.65 -15.09 25.10
CA ALA A 49 9.34 -14.57 24.74
C ALA A 49 9.51 -13.49 23.68
N GLU A 50 8.79 -13.63 22.58
CA GLU A 50 8.87 -12.67 21.47
C GLU A 50 7.51 -12.45 20.83
N PRO A 51 7.23 -11.22 20.36
CA PRO A 51 6.01 -10.96 19.63
C PRO A 51 6.05 -11.59 18.23
N LEU A 52 4.86 -11.85 17.69
CA LEU A 52 4.70 -12.19 16.28
C LEU A 52 4.94 -10.93 15.42
N ALA A 53 5.60 -11.09 14.29
CA ALA A 53 5.70 -10.11 13.22
C ALA A 53 5.53 -10.83 11.87
N MET A 54 5.50 -10.09 10.77
CA MET A 54 5.52 -10.64 9.42
C MET A 54 6.70 -10.10 8.63
N VAL A 55 7.30 -10.96 7.81
CA VAL A 55 8.11 -10.52 6.68
C VAL A 55 7.17 -10.26 5.52
N VAL A 56 7.21 -9.06 4.97
CA VAL A 56 6.44 -8.66 3.79
C VAL A 56 7.37 -8.11 2.71
N PRO A 57 7.04 -8.24 1.42
CA PRO A 57 7.76 -7.54 0.36
C PRO A 57 7.63 -6.03 0.59
N ARG A 58 8.69 -5.28 0.28
CA ARG A 58 8.66 -3.83 0.38
C ARG A 58 7.59 -3.28 -0.58
N PRO A 59 6.77 -2.30 -0.18
CA PRO A 59 5.76 -1.75 -1.06
C PRO A 59 6.41 -1.24 -2.35
N GLY A 60 5.84 -1.59 -3.50
CA GLY A 60 6.30 -1.07 -4.78
C GLY A 60 5.95 0.41 -4.95
N GLU A 61 6.63 1.06 -5.91
CA GLU A 61 6.22 2.41 -6.36
C GLU A 61 4.86 2.35 -7.05
N GLU A 62 4.03 3.36 -6.83
CA GLU A 62 2.80 3.55 -7.61
C GLU A 62 3.18 3.90 -9.06
N PRO A 63 2.46 3.34 -10.05
CA PRO A 63 2.77 3.58 -11.46
C PRO A 63 2.61 5.07 -11.81
N ARG A 64 3.69 5.68 -12.31
CA ARG A 64 3.74 7.13 -12.61
C ARG A 64 3.05 7.55 -13.91
N ILE A 65 2.46 6.61 -14.66
CA ILE A 65 1.85 6.86 -15.97
C ILE A 65 0.71 7.89 -15.92
N PHE A 66 0.00 7.99 -14.80
CA PHE A 66 -1.07 8.97 -14.58
C PHE A 66 -0.67 10.08 -13.60
N ALA A 67 0.63 10.22 -13.28
CA ALA A 67 1.13 11.20 -12.31
C ALA A 67 0.77 12.66 -12.65
N PHE A 68 0.47 12.95 -13.91
CA PHE A 68 0.05 14.27 -14.39
C PHE A 68 -1.39 14.65 -14.04
N VAL A 69 -2.25 13.67 -13.71
CA VAL A 69 -3.68 13.90 -13.37
C VAL A 69 -3.90 13.95 -11.86
N HIS A 70 -3.09 13.21 -11.10
CA HIS A 70 -3.08 13.19 -9.63
C HIS A 70 -2.73 14.50 -8.87
N PRO A 71 -2.14 15.56 -9.45
CA PRO A 71 -1.83 16.78 -8.71
C PRO A 71 -3.07 17.45 -8.11
N PHE A 72 -4.20 17.34 -8.80
CA PHE A 72 -5.49 17.83 -8.33
C PHE A 72 -6.48 16.69 -8.16
N GLN A 73 -7.30 16.77 -7.11
CA GLN A 73 -8.41 15.84 -6.92
C GLN A 73 -9.43 16.00 -8.05
N SER A 74 -10.18 14.93 -8.36
CA SER A 74 -11.21 14.94 -9.40
C SER A 74 -12.24 16.07 -9.20
N THR A 75 -12.57 16.38 -7.94
CA THR A 75 -13.45 17.50 -7.57
C THR A 75 -12.86 18.85 -8.00
N VAL A 76 -11.56 19.07 -7.82
CA VAL A 76 -10.88 20.32 -8.20
C VAL A 76 -10.84 20.45 -9.72
N TRP A 77 -10.57 19.36 -10.44
CA TRP A 77 -10.65 19.35 -11.91
C TRP A 77 -12.04 19.78 -12.40
N LEU A 78 -13.10 19.21 -11.81
CA LEU A 78 -14.48 19.57 -12.13
C LEU A 78 -14.75 21.06 -11.85
N LEU A 79 -14.28 21.58 -10.72
CA LEU A 79 -14.42 23.00 -10.39
C LEU A 79 -13.69 23.92 -11.38
N ILE A 80 -12.49 23.53 -11.85
CA ILE A 80 -11.76 24.26 -12.89
C ILE A 80 -12.57 24.30 -14.19
N PHE A 81 -13.15 23.18 -14.63
CA PHE A 81 -14.01 23.15 -15.82
C PHE A 81 -15.23 24.06 -15.67
N ILE A 82 -15.91 24.02 -14.53
CA ILE A 82 -17.07 24.88 -14.25
C ILE A 82 -16.66 26.35 -14.23
N ALA A 83 -15.55 26.69 -13.59
CA ALA A 83 -15.04 28.06 -13.52
C ALA A 83 -14.69 28.60 -14.92
N CYS A 84 -13.97 27.81 -15.73
CA CYS A 84 -13.65 28.16 -17.11
C CYS A 84 -14.91 28.41 -17.94
N PHE A 85 -15.89 27.50 -17.87
CA PHE A 85 -17.16 27.64 -18.59
C PHE A 85 -17.91 28.90 -18.15
N THR A 86 -18.00 29.13 -16.84
CA THR A 86 -18.66 30.30 -16.25
C THR A 86 -18.05 31.61 -16.75
N VAL A 87 -16.72 31.71 -16.77
CA VAL A 87 -16.03 32.91 -17.24
C VAL A 87 -16.24 33.13 -18.75
N VAL A 88 -16.21 32.08 -19.57
CA VAL A 88 -16.50 32.19 -21.01
C VAL A 88 -17.92 32.71 -21.26
N VAL A 89 -18.89 32.20 -20.50
CA VAL A 89 -20.29 32.67 -20.58
C VAL A 89 -20.40 34.14 -20.17
N PHE A 90 -19.80 34.53 -19.05
CA PHE A 90 -19.78 35.93 -18.61
C PHE A 90 -19.13 36.83 -19.66
N MET A 91 -17.95 36.48 -20.18
CA MET A 91 -17.27 37.26 -21.22
C MET A 91 -18.13 37.42 -22.49
N THR A 92 -18.81 36.34 -22.90
CA THR A 92 -19.71 36.36 -24.07
C THR A 92 -20.90 37.29 -23.84
N ILE A 93 -21.54 37.22 -22.68
CA ILE A 93 -22.69 38.07 -22.32
C ILE A 93 -22.25 39.54 -22.21
N PHE A 94 -21.17 39.84 -21.49
CA PHE A 94 -20.64 41.19 -21.34
C PHE A 94 -20.26 41.81 -22.69
N SER A 95 -19.60 41.03 -23.55
CA SER A 95 -19.28 41.44 -24.92
C SER A 95 -20.54 41.72 -25.75
N GLY A 96 -21.58 40.90 -25.60
CA GLY A 96 -22.85 41.11 -26.30
C GLY A 96 -23.67 42.30 -25.83
N ILE A 97 -23.73 42.54 -24.51
CA ILE A 97 -24.37 43.74 -23.94
C ILE A 97 -23.61 44.98 -24.38
N TYR A 98 -22.28 44.95 -24.33
CA TYR A 98 -21.44 46.06 -24.77
C TYR A 98 -21.67 46.40 -26.24
N TRP A 99 -21.69 45.40 -27.12
CA TRP A 99 -21.97 45.60 -28.55
C TRP A 99 -23.33 46.26 -28.79
N LYS A 100 -24.38 45.78 -28.11
CA LYS A 100 -25.72 46.38 -28.20
C LYS A 100 -25.73 47.82 -27.70
N LEU A 101 -25.06 48.10 -26.59
CA LEU A 101 -24.99 49.45 -26.01
C LEU A 101 -24.19 50.41 -26.90
N PHE A 102 -23.10 49.94 -27.52
CA PHE A 102 -22.28 50.71 -28.46
C PHE A 102 -23.08 51.10 -29.71
N LEU A 103 -23.82 50.15 -30.30
CA LEU A 103 -24.71 50.39 -31.45
C LEU A 103 -25.80 51.44 -31.18
N ILE A 104 -26.26 51.56 -29.92
CA ILE A 104 -27.28 52.55 -29.51
C ILE A 104 -26.67 53.94 -29.33
N LEU A 105 -25.42 54.02 -28.86
CA LEU A 105 -24.76 55.28 -28.50
C LEU A 105 -24.01 55.93 -29.66
N ASP A 106 -23.52 55.16 -30.63
CA ASP A 106 -22.71 55.68 -31.73
C ASP A 106 -22.95 54.90 -33.05
N PRO A 107 -24.03 55.21 -33.78
CA PRO A 107 -24.42 54.46 -34.99
C PRO A 107 -23.51 54.72 -36.21
N GLY A 108 -22.61 55.69 -36.15
CA GLY A 108 -21.77 56.13 -37.28
C GLY A 108 -20.55 55.26 -37.59
N ASP A 109 -20.09 54.45 -36.62
CA ASP A 109 -18.83 53.67 -36.71
C ASP A 109 -19.08 52.15 -36.94
N ALA A 110 -20.31 51.78 -37.30
CA ALA A 110 -20.75 50.39 -37.47
C ALA A 110 -20.07 49.64 -38.65
N SER A 111 -19.26 50.31 -39.47
CA SER A 111 -18.69 49.75 -40.70
C SER A 111 -17.38 48.98 -40.53
N LEU A 112 -16.71 49.07 -39.36
CA LEU A 112 -15.35 48.48 -39.19
C LEU A 112 -15.27 47.27 -38.26
N THR A 113 -16.37 46.76 -37.71
CA THR A 113 -16.31 45.67 -36.73
C THR A 113 -17.27 44.54 -37.05
N THR A 114 -16.68 43.38 -37.35
CA THR A 114 -17.33 42.14 -37.81
C THR A 114 -18.48 41.73 -36.89
N ASN A 115 -19.68 41.54 -37.44
CA ASN A 115 -20.83 40.96 -36.74
C ASN A 115 -20.52 39.52 -36.29
N PHE A 116 -19.90 39.37 -35.12
CA PHE A 116 -19.69 38.07 -34.51
C PHE A 116 -21.01 37.51 -33.99
N THR A 117 -21.51 36.44 -34.62
CA THR A 117 -22.55 35.56 -34.09
C THR A 117 -22.21 35.12 -32.66
N ILE A 118 -23.20 34.87 -31.81
CA ILE A 118 -23.01 34.39 -30.41
C ILE A 118 -22.03 33.20 -30.37
N TYR A 119 -22.19 32.25 -31.30
CA TYR A 119 -21.28 31.12 -31.46
C TYR A 119 -19.81 31.54 -31.69
N GLY A 120 -19.57 32.50 -32.58
CA GLY A 120 -18.21 32.97 -32.85
C GLY A 120 -17.57 33.67 -31.64
N ARG A 121 -18.36 34.35 -30.80
CA ARG A 121 -17.88 34.94 -29.53
C ARG A 121 -17.49 33.86 -28.53
N ILE A 122 -18.32 32.83 -28.37
CA ILE A 122 -18.03 31.70 -27.48
C ILE A 122 -16.75 31.00 -27.92
N THR A 123 -16.56 30.74 -29.23
CA THR A 123 -15.35 30.13 -29.75
C THR A 123 -14.12 31.01 -29.50
N TYR A 124 -14.21 32.31 -29.76
CA TYR A 124 -13.11 33.25 -29.50
C TYR A 124 -12.70 33.27 -28.03
N TYR A 125 -13.66 33.41 -27.11
CA TYR A 125 -13.37 33.44 -25.68
C TYR A 125 -12.93 32.09 -25.12
N SER A 126 -13.40 30.97 -25.70
CA SER A 126 -12.88 29.63 -25.38
C SER A 126 -11.42 29.46 -25.79
N ILE A 127 -11.03 29.97 -26.95
CA ILE A 127 -9.62 29.96 -27.40
C ILE A 127 -8.78 30.89 -26.52
N TYR A 128 -9.28 32.08 -26.20
CA TYR A 128 -8.63 32.99 -25.24
C TYR A 128 -8.40 32.31 -23.88
N MET A 129 -9.40 31.59 -23.40
CA MET A 129 -9.35 30.81 -22.16
C MET A 129 -8.25 29.74 -22.22
N ALA A 130 -8.23 28.93 -23.27
CA ALA A 130 -7.21 27.89 -23.46
C ALA A 130 -5.79 28.49 -23.53
N ASN A 131 -5.62 29.62 -24.24
CA ASN A 131 -4.32 30.29 -24.37
C ASN A 131 -3.85 30.90 -23.05
N THR A 132 -4.78 31.32 -22.19
CA THR A 132 -4.45 31.87 -20.86
C THR A 132 -3.99 30.75 -19.93
N VAL A 133 -4.68 29.61 -19.90
CA VAL A 133 -4.31 28.45 -19.08
C VAL A 133 -3.00 27.80 -19.55
N THR A 134 -2.70 27.87 -20.85
CA THR A 134 -1.44 27.35 -21.41
C THR A 134 -0.29 28.37 -21.40
N ASN A 135 -0.48 29.55 -20.77
CA ASN A 135 0.49 30.65 -20.75
C ASN A 135 0.95 31.14 -22.14
N GLN A 136 0.17 30.88 -23.20
CA GLN A 136 0.50 31.31 -24.57
C GLN A 136 0.12 32.78 -24.83
N GLY A 137 -0.83 33.32 -24.04
CA GLY A 137 -1.34 34.68 -24.21
C GLY A 137 -2.23 34.85 -25.44
N ASN A 138 -3.02 35.93 -25.47
CA ASN A 138 -3.84 36.29 -26.62
C ASN A 138 -4.29 37.76 -26.53
N ALA A 139 -4.59 38.39 -27.67
CA ALA A 139 -5.02 39.78 -27.74
C ALA A 139 -6.43 39.98 -27.15
N ILE A 140 -6.62 41.08 -26.41
CA ILE A 140 -7.91 41.45 -25.82
C ILE A 140 -8.58 42.52 -26.70
N PRO A 141 -9.73 42.24 -27.32
CA PRO A 141 -10.36 43.17 -28.28
C PRO A 141 -11.11 44.34 -27.60
N LEU A 142 -11.49 44.21 -26.33
CA LEU A 142 -12.36 45.18 -25.63
C LEU A 142 -11.56 46.19 -24.80
N ARG A 143 -11.84 47.49 -25.01
CA ARG A 143 -11.10 48.61 -24.39
C ARG A 143 -11.65 49.07 -23.02
N ARG A 144 -12.84 48.63 -22.58
CA ARG A 144 -13.44 49.08 -21.30
C ARG A 144 -12.70 48.54 -20.07
N LEU A 145 -12.60 49.39 -19.04
CA LEU A 145 -11.94 49.08 -17.76
C LEU A 145 -12.56 47.88 -17.03
N SER A 146 -13.89 47.79 -16.98
CA SER A 146 -14.59 46.68 -16.30
C SER A 146 -14.27 45.31 -16.91
N PHE A 147 -14.18 45.23 -18.24
CA PHE A 147 -13.80 44.00 -18.95
C PHE A 147 -12.34 43.63 -18.67
N ARG A 148 -11.44 44.63 -18.63
CA ARG A 148 -10.02 44.43 -18.28
C ARG A 148 -9.83 43.93 -16.84
N ILE A 149 -10.63 44.42 -15.90
CA ILE A 149 -10.59 43.95 -14.51
C ILE A 149 -10.99 42.46 -14.44
N LEU A 150 -12.10 42.09 -15.10
CA LEU A 150 -12.56 40.70 -15.14
C LEU A 150 -11.50 39.77 -15.77
N VAL A 151 -10.91 40.18 -16.89
CA VAL A 151 -9.82 39.44 -17.54
C VAL A 151 -8.57 39.36 -16.65
N GLY A 152 -8.19 40.47 -16.01
CA GLY A 152 -7.02 40.53 -15.13
C GLY A 152 -7.14 39.60 -13.92
N VAL A 153 -8.31 39.58 -13.28
CA VAL A 153 -8.61 38.64 -12.19
C VAL A 153 -8.52 37.20 -12.68
N TRP A 154 -9.09 36.90 -13.85
CA TRP A 154 -9.00 35.57 -14.44
C TRP A 154 -7.56 35.14 -14.73
N VAL A 155 -6.75 36.01 -15.33
CA VAL A 155 -5.34 35.75 -15.61
C VAL A 155 -4.57 35.48 -14.32
N LEU A 156 -4.84 36.23 -13.24
CA LEU A 156 -4.23 35.99 -11.94
C LEU A 156 -4.62 34.61 -11.38
N VAL A 157 -5.91 34.25 -11.43
CA VAL A 157 -6.39 32.92 -11.00
C VAL A 157 -5.74 31.81 -11.82
N ALA A 158 -5.71 31.95 -13.15
CA ALA A 158 -5.08 30.98 -14.04
C ALA A 158 -3.58 30.83 -13.75
N THR A 159 -2.87 31.93 -13.52
CA THR A 159 -1.45 31.92 -13.17
C THR A 159 -1.19 31.16 -11.87
N VAL A 160 -1.98 31.41 -10.82
CA VAL A 160 -1.87 30.70 -9.55
C VAL A 160 -2.17 29.20 -9.71
N LEU A 161 -3.20 28.85 -10.49
CA LEU A 161 -3.56 27.46 -10.75
C LEU A 161 -2.45 26.71 -11.50
N VAL A 162 -1.90 27.29 -12.56
CA VAL A 162 -0.86 26.66 -13.38
C VAL A 162 0.45 26.51 -12.61
N ASN A 163 0.83 27.52 -11.81
CA ASN A 163 2.01 27.44 -10.96
C ASN A 163 1.85 26.38 -9.87
N SER A 164 0.67 26.29 -9.25
CA SER A 164 0.37 25.26 -8.25
C SER A 164 0.42 23.86 -8.86
N TYR A 165 -0.19 23.67 -10.03
CA TYR A 165 -0.12 22.43 -10.80
C TYR A 165 1.32 22.02 -11.08
N SER A 166 2.12 22.95 -11.61
CA SER A 166 3.52 22.70 -11.98
C SER A 166 4.37 22.33 -10.76
N SER A 167 4.17 23.00 -9.64
CA SER A 167 4.85 22.70 -8.36
C SER A 167 4.48 21.31 -7.84
N THR A 168 3.19 20.99 -7.81
CA THR A 168 2.70 19.69 -7.32
C THR A 168 3.13 18.55 -8.23
N VAL A 169 3.04 18.68 -9.56
CA VAL A 169 3.57 17.69 -10.52
C VAL A 169 5.06 17.46 -10.30
N THR A 170 5.84 18.54 -10.16
CA THR A 170 7.28 18.43 -9.92
C THR A 170 7.56 17.65 -8.64
N SER A 171 6.83 17.92 -7.56
CA SER A 171 6.92 17.16 -6.30
C SER A 171 6.57 15.68 -6.47
N TYR A 172 5.52 15.36 -7.22
CA TYR A 172 5.13 13.97 -7.53
C TYR A 172 6.17 13.22 -8.37
N LEU A 173 6.90 13.92 -9.23
CA LEU A 173 7.93 13.30 -10.08
C LEU A 173 9.26 13.14 -9.37
N THR A 174 9.60 14.03 -8.44
CA THR A 174 10.84 13.97 -7.65
C THR A 174 10.77 12.95 -6.53
N VAL A 175 9.62 12.82 -5.85
CA VAL A 175 9.45 11.88 -4.74
C VAL A 175 8.61 10.67 -5.19
N PRO A 176 9.17 9.44 -5.19
CA PRO A 176 8.39 8.24 -5.48
C PRO A 176 7.28 8.07 -4.45
N LYS A 177 6.04 7.99 -4.92
CA LYS A 177 4.91 7.62 -4.07
C LYS A 177 4.85 6.11 -3.95
N MET A 178 5.05 5.61 -2.73
CA MET A 178 5.02 4.19 -2.43
C MET A 178 3.58 3.75 -2.14
N LYS A 179 3.25 2.51 -2.51
CA LYS A 179 2.01 1.87 -2.08
C LYS A 179 1.94 1.82 -0.54
N PRO A 180 0.73 1.79 0.07
CA PRO A 180 0.59 1.68 1.51
C PRO A 180 1.33 0.44 2.03
N PRO A 181 2.05 0.54 3.16
CA PRO A 181 2.75 -0.59 3.74
C PRO A 181 1.76 -1.60 4.33
N ILE A 182 2.08 -2.89 4.18
CA ILE A 182 1.39 -3.96 4.89
C ILE A 182 2.00 -4.05 6.27
N ASN A 183 1.25 -3.70 7.31
CA ASN A 183 1.70 -3.83 8.70
C ASN A 183 0.82 -4.81 9.49
N THR A 184 -0.46 -4.93 9.13
CA THR A 184 -1.44 -5.77 9.83
C THR A 184 -1.95 -6.92 8.96
N PHE A 185 -2.67 -7.88 9.57
CA PHE A 185 -3.32 -8.95 8.80
C PHE A 185 -4.47 -8.40 7.96
N GLU A 186 -5.11 -7.33 8.42
CA GLU A 186 -6.14 -6.56 7.71
C GLU A 186 -5.58 -5.94 6.44
N ASP A 187 -4.41 -5.30 6.53
CA ASP A 187 -3.72 -4.73 5.36
C ASP A 187 -3.30 -5.84 4.37
N LEU A 188 -2.93 -7.01 4.89
CA LEU A 188 -2.56 -8.15 4.05
C LEU A 188 -3.77 -8.69 3.28
N VAL A 189 -4.95 -8.79 3.90
CA VAL A 189 -6.19 -9.16 3.22
C VAL A 189 -6.61 -8.11 2.19
N ALA A 190 -6.39 -6.83 2.48
CA ALA A 190 -6.68 -5.74 1.55
C ALA A 190 -5.71 -5.70 0.36
N SER A 191 -4.55 -6.35 0.47
CA SER A 191 -3.53 -6.38 -0.57
C SER A 191 -3.76 -7.52 -1.57
N GLU A 192 -4.08 -7.18 -2.82
CA GLU A 192 -4.27 -8.17 -3.89
C GLU A 192 -2.96 -8.84 -4.39
N ASN A 193 -1.80 -8.25 -4.09
CA ASN A 193 -0.51 -8.67 -4.69
C ASN A 193 0.34 -9.56 -3.77
N VAL A 194 -0.06 -9.73 -2.51
CA VAL A 194 0.75 -10.41 -1.49
C VAL A 194 -0.11 -11.44 -0.77
N GLU A 195 0.30 -12.70 -0.86
CA GLU A 195 -0.41 -13.83 -0.27
C GLU A 195 0.30 -14.30 1.01
N LEU A 196 -0.42 -14.92 1.93
CA LEU A 196 0.19 -15.47 3.16
C LEU A 196 0.71 -16.91 2.92
N ILE A 197 1.92 -17.19 3.39
CA ILE A 197 2.43 -18.56 3.55
C ILE A 197 2.54 -18.92 5.03
N LEU A 198 2.39 -20.21 5.34
CA LEU A 198 2.49 -20.74 6.70
C LEU A 198 3.48 -21.89 6.76
N LEU A 199 4.17 -22.00 7.89
CA LEU A 199 5.01 -23.15 8.18
C LEU A 199 4.18 -24.23 8.90
N ALA A 200 4.33 -25.48 8.46
CA ALA A 200 3.70 -26.63 9.07
C ALA A 200 4.10 -26.74 10.55
N ASP A 201 3.19 -27.26 11.37
CA ASP A 201 3.42 -27.53 12.78
C ASP A 201 3.85 -26.30 13.59
N THR A 202 3.40 -25.11 13.19
CA THR A 202 3.57 -23.87 13.96
C THR A 202 2.29 -23.47 14.69
N MET A 203 2.45 -22.74 15.79
CA MET A 203 1.32 -22.13 16.50
C MET A 203 0.58 -21.13 15.62
N THR A 204 1.32 -20.35 14.83
CA THR A 204 0.77 -19.39 13.86
C THR A 204 -0.15 -20.05 12.85
N LYS A 205 0.24 -21.22 12.30
CA LYS A 205 -0.63 -22.01 11.42
C LYS A 205 -1.93 -22.38 12.11
N LYS A 206 -1.84 -22.92 13.33
CA LYS A 206 -3.01 -23.36 14.09
C LYS A 206 -3.96 -22.19 14.35
N GLN A 207 -3.43 -21.07 14.84
CA GLN A 207 -4.22 -19.87 15.13
C GLN A 207 -4.95 -19.33 13.90
N ILE A 208 -4.27 -19.21 12.76
CA ILE A 208 -4.87 -18.65 11.54
C ILE A 208 -5.91 -19.60 10.95
N LEU A 209 -5.65 -20.91 10.98
CA LEU A 209 -6.61 -21.91 10.51
C LEU A 209 -7.78 -22.17 11.47
N GLU A 210 -7.67 -21.81 12.75
CA GLU A 210 -8.76 -21.94 13.73
C GLU A 210 -9.49 -20.61 13.97
N ALA A 211 -9.01 -19.50 13.41
CA ALA A 211 -9.63 -18.19 13.56
C ALA A 211 -11.08 -18.19 13.02
N THR A 212 -12.01 -17.69 13.84
CA THR A 212 -13.45 -17.64 13.52
C THR A 212 -13.92 -16.28 13.02
N HIS A 213 -13.15 -15.22 13.25
CA HIS A 213 -13.48 -13.83 12.93
C HIS A 213 -12.26 -13.04 12.43
N GLY A 214 -12.52 -11.90 11.80
CA GLY A 214 -11.48 -10.93 11.40
C GLY A 214 -10.65 -11.36 10.19
N ALA A 215 -9.55 -10.64 9.96
CA ALA A 215 -8.65 -10.86 8.82
C ALA A 215 -8.01 -12.26 8.84
N GLN A 216 -7.69 -12.78 10.03
CA GLN A 216 -7.10 -14.11 10.18
C GLN A 216 -8.02 -15.22 9.66
N LYS A 217 -9.35 -15.09 9.82
CA LYS A 217 -10.31 -16.05 9.26
C LYS A 217 -10.26 -16.05 7.73
N LEU A 218 -10.27 -14.87 7.11
CA LEU A 218 -10.23 -14.75 5.65
C LEU A 218 -8.93 -15.33 5.08
N LEU A 219 -7.80 -15.06 5.72
CA LEU A 219 -6.51 -15.66 5.36
C LEU A 219 -6.51 -17.18 5.60
N GLY A 220 -7.13 -17.64 6.67
CA GLY A 220 -7.29 -19.07 6.96
C GLY A 220 -8.13 -19.78 5.89
N ASP A 221 -9.26 -19.19 5.51
CA ASP A 221 -10.14 -19.71 4.45
C ASP A 221 -9.41 -19.76 3.10
N ASP A 222 -8.67 -18.71 2.74
CA ASP A 222 -7.85 -18.64 1.53
C ASP A 222 -6.75 -19.72 1.51
N ILE A 223 -6.05 -19.93 2.62
CA ILE A 223 -5.02 -20.98 2.72
C ILE A 223 -5.63 -22.39 2.69
N ARG A 224 -6.85 -22.59 3.21
CA ARG A 224 -7.53 -23.90 3.08
C ARG A 224 -7.84 -24.24 1.61
N ASN A 225 -8.07 -23.23 0.77
CA ASN A 225 -8.23 -23.41 -0.68
C ASN A 225 -6.88 -23.60 -1.42
N HIS A 226 -5.77 -23.15 -0.82
CA HIS A 226 -4.42 -23.21 -1.40
C HIS A 226 -3.42 -23.94 -0.47
N PRO A 227 -3.54 -25.28 -0.35
CA PRO A 227 -2.72 -26.06 0.59
C PRO A 227 -1.22 -26.06 0.24
N ASP A 228 -0.84 -25.70 -0.99
CA ASP A 228 0.54 -25.55 -1.44
C ASP A 228 1.32 -24.45 -0.70
N ARG A 229 0.60 -23.51 -0.07
CA ARG A 229 1.17 -22.41 0.72
C ARG A 229 1.56 -22.82 2.14
N ILE A 230 1.25 -24.06 2.55
CA ILE A 230 1.69 -24.64 3.83
C ILE A 230 3.00 -25.39 3.59
N LEU A 231 4.10 -24.81 4.04
CA LEU A 231 5.45 -25.31 3.78
C LEU A 231 5.97 -26.17 4.94
N SER A 232 6.73 -27.22 4.65
CA SER A 232 7.21 -28.17 5.68
C SER A 232 8.49 -27.72 6.42
N SER A 233 9.29 -26.86 5.79
CA SER A 233 10.60 -26.43 6.32
C SER A 233 10.87 -24.95 6.04
N ILE A 234 11.66 -24.32 6.91
CA ILE A 234 12.10 -22.92 6.81
C ILE A 234 12.90 -22.68 5.53
N GLU A 235 13.62 -23.69 5.03
CA GLU A 235 14.41 -23.55 3.80
C GLU A 235 13.52 -23.32 2.58
N LYS A 236 12.40 -24.06 2.49
CA LYS A 236 11.36 -23.84 1.48
C LYS A 236 10.70 -22.48 1.62
N VAL A 237 10.46 -22.03 2.86
CA VAL A 237 9.94 -20.69 3.15
C VAL A 237 10.88 -19.61 2.59
N ASN A 238 12.19 -19.73 2.82
CA ASN A 238 13.18 -18.78 2.32
C ASN A 238 13.18 -18.70 0.79
N VAL A 239 13.07 -19.84 0.10
CA VAL A 239 12.97 -19.88 -1.37
C VAL A 239 11.67 -19.23 -1.85
N ARG A 240 10.54 -19.50 -1.19
CA ARG A 240 9.23 -18.97 -1.58
C ARG A 240 9.14 -17.46 -1.35
N LEU A 241 9.65 -16.98 -0.21
CA LEU A 241 9.68 -15.54 0.11
C LEU A 241 10.47 -14.73 -0.91
N LYS A 242 11.56 -15.28 -1.48
CA LYS A 242 12.36 -14.61 -2.52
C LYS A 242 11.59 -14.26 -3.79
N THR A 243 10.39 -14.80 -3.99
CA THR A 243 9.51 -14.46 -5.13
C THR A 243 8.76 -13.13 -4.96
N GLU A 244 8.86 -12.47 -3.80
CA GLU A 244 8.30 -11.13 -3.51
C GLU A 244 6.77 -11.03 -3.61
N ARG A 245 6.07 -12.18 -3.62
CA ARG A 245 4.59 -12.25 -3.63
C ARG A 245 3.99 -12.81 -2.34
N TYR A 246 4.84 -13.13 -1.36
CA TYR A 246 4.40 -13.81 -0.15
C TYR A 246 4.79 -13.05 1.11
N ALA A 247 3.87 -13.03 2.06
CA ALA A 247 4.09 -12.64 3.44
C ALA A 247 4.27 -13.89 4.31
N PHE A 248 5.10 -13.81 5.35
CA PHE A 248 5.31 -14.91 6.29
C PHE A 248 5.34 -14.40 7.73
N ALA A 249 4.43 -14.93 8.55
CA ALA A 249 4.29 -14.58 9.95
C ALA A 249 5.14 -15.48 10.86
N ASN A 250 6.09 -14.90 11.59
CA ASN A 250 7.01 -15.61 12.48
C ASN A 250 7.49 -14.69 13.63
N PRO A 251 8.25 -15.16 14.65
CA PRO A 251 8.82 -14.29 15.66
C PRO A 251 9.60 -13.14 15.04
N GLN A 252 9.56 -11.99 15.71
CA GLN A 252 10.21 -10.78 15.24
C GLN A 252 11.70 -10.99 14.95
N SER A 253 12.43 -11.73 15.80
CA SER A 253 13.84 -12.02 15.56
C SER A 253 14.10 -12.75 14.24
N PHE A 254 13.25 -13.71 13.88
CA PHE A 254 13.37 -14.40 12.59
C PHE A 254 13.16 -13.41 11.43
N CYS A 255 12.14 -12.55 11.54
CA CYS A 255 11.81 -11.60 10.49
C CYS A 255 12.95 -10.60 10.26
N ASP A 256 13.48 -10.03 11.34
CA ASP A 256 14.58 -9.07 11.29
C ASP A 256 15.87 -9.72 10.76
N ASN A 257 16.18 -10.94 11.21
CA ASN A 257 17.32 -11.69 10.71
C ASN A 257 17.19 -12.04 9.23
N PHE A 258 15.98 -12.41 8.77
CA PHE A 258 15.73 -12.69 7.36
C PHE A 258 15.95 -11.43 6.50
N VAL A 259 15.37 -10.30 6.91
CA VAL A 259 15.53 -9.02 6.19
C VAL A 259 17.01 -8.60 6.16
N ALA A 260 17.71 -8.69 7.29
CA ALA A 260 19.14 -8.38 7.38
C ALA A 260 20.00 -9.30 6.49
N SER A 261 19.73 -10.61 6.50
CA SER A 261 20.41 -11.58 5.63
C SER A 261 20.18 -11.28 4.14
N GLN A 262 18.95 -10.94 3.75
CA GLN A 262 18.65 -10.55 2.37
C GLN A 262 19.33 -9.24 1.94
N PHE A 263 19.49 -8.30 2.87
CA PHE A 263 20.24 -7.07 2.64
C PHE A 263 21.75 -7.35 2.46
N GLN A 264 22.33 -8.23 3.27
CA GLN A 264 23.74 -8.60 3.14
C GLN A 264 24.06 -9.34 1.83
N ASP A 265 23.17 -10.23 1.38
CA ASP A 265 23.36 -11.04 0.16
C ASP A 265 23.30 -10.19 -1.12
N LYS A 266 22.33 -9.26 -1.22
CA LYS A 266 22.07 -8.51 -2.47
C LYS A 266 22.36 -7.01 -2.40
N GLY A 267 22.68 -6.48 -1.22
CA GLY A 267 22.85 -5.03 -1.00
C GLY A 267 21.57 -4.20 -1.16
N ASN A 268 20.39 -4.82 -1.29
CA ASN A 268 19.11 -4.12 -1.50
C ASN A 268 18.02 -4.63 -0.54
N CYS A 269 17.29 -3.69 0.09
CA CYS A 269 16.16 -3.97 0.99
C CYS A 269 14.89 -4.27 0.19
N ARG A 270 14.68 -5.54 -0.15
CA ARG A 270 13.50 -6.05 -0.88
C ARG A 270 12.34 -6.41 0.04
N PHE A 271 12.61 -6.61 1.32
CA PHE A 271 11.64 -7.02 2.33
C PHE A 271 11.64 -6.02 3.50
N LYS A 272 10.55 -6.02 4.26
CA LYS A 272 10.39 -5.25 5.49
C LYS A 272 9.76 -6.17 6.54
N THR A 273 10.18 -6.03 7.80
CA THR A 273 9.48 -6.58 8.95
C THR A 273 8.31 -5.66 9.33
N THR A 274 7.12 -6.20 9.54
CA THR A 274 5.97 -5.44 10.03
C THR A 274 6.15 -5.06 11.49
N ASP A 275 5.31 -4.13 11.95
CA ASP A 275 5.23 -3.82 13.38
C ASP A 275 4.80 -5.06 14.17
N SER A 276 5.25 -5.15 15.42
CA SER A 276 4.99 -6.29 16.29
C SER A 276 3.52 -6.37 16.67
N TYR A 277 2.93 -7.57 16.55
CA TYR A 277 1.57 -7.82 16.99
C TYR A 277 1.52 -7.97 18.52
N SER A 278 0.36 -7.68 19.12
CA SER A 278 0.13 -7.83 20.56
C SER A 278 0.23 -9.27 21.07
N MET A 279 0.38 -10.26 20.18
CA MET A 279 0.51 -11.66 20.56
C MET A 279 1.98 -12.02 20.80
N THR A 280 2.29 -12.34 22.05
CA THR A 280 3.60 -12.85 22.47
C THR A 280 3.63 -14.37 22.42
N MET A 281 4.64 -14.92 21.76
CA MET A 281 4.95 -16.35 21.72
C MET A 281 5.98 -16.68 22.80
N PHE A 282 5.66 -17.68 23.61
CA PHE A 282 6.55 -18.20 24.66
C PHE A 282 7.22 -19.48 24.17
N PHE A 283 8.53 -19.41 24.04
CA PHE A 283 9.39 -20.48 23.55
C PHE A 283 9.97 -21.25 24.72
N SER A 284 9.82 -22.58 24.69
CA SER A 284 10.30 -23.48 25.73
C SER A 284 11.03 -24.68 25.13
N MET A 285 11.92 -25.27 25.91
CA MET A 285 12.65 -26.48 25.56
C MET A 285 11.72 -27.70 25.71
N PRO A 286 11.48 -28.51 24.65
CA PRO A 286 10.76 -29.77 24.79
C PRO A 286 11.67 -30.83 25.42
N LEU A 287 11.11 -31.57 26.37
CA LEU A 287 11.75 -32.64 27.14
C LEU A 287 10.90 -33.90 27.05
N GLN A 288 11.55 -35.06 27.14
CA GLN A 288 10.82 -36.32 27.17
C GLN A 288 9.80 -36.35 28.31
N LYS A 289 8.60 -36.90 28.05
CA LYS A 289 7.53 -37.00 29.04
C LYS A 289 7.99 -37.75 30.29
N ASN A 290 7.72 -37.17 31.47
CA ASN A 290 8.13 -37.68 32.78
C ASN A 290 9.65 -37.87 32.93
N SER A 291 10.45 -37.06 32.24
CA SER A 291 11.91 -37.09 32.37
C SER A 291 12.36 -36.64 33.77
N LYS A 292 13.46 -37.24 34.25
CA LYS A 292 14.13 -36.83 35.50
C LYS A 292 14.66 -35.39 35.42
N TYR A 293 14.88 -34.88 34.21
CA TYR A 293 15.37 -33.53 33.97
C TYR A 293 14.26 -32.48 34.00
N THR A 294 12.99 -32.86 33.81
CA THR A 294 11.87 -31.92 33.73
C THR A 294 11.74 -31.00 34.95
N PRO A 295 11.84 -31.47 36.21
CA PRO A 295 11.79 -30.57 37.37
C PRO A 295 12.93 -29.55 37.39
N ILE A 296 14.15 -29.99 37.05
CA ILE A 296 15.34 -29.14 37.03
C ILE A 296 15.16 -27.96 36.08
N PHE A 297 14.60 -28.20 34.89
CA PHE A 297 14.37 -27.16 33.88
C PHE A 297 13.06 -26.37 34.07
N LYS A 298 12.20 -26.76 35.01
CA LYS A 298 11.00 -25.98 35.37
C LYS A 298 11.25 -25.01 36.51
N ASP A 299 12.19 -25.36 37.39
CA ASP A 299 12.50 -24.59 38.60
C ASP A 299 13.73 -23.67 38.44
N ALA A 300 14.45 -23.78 37.31
CA ALA A 300 15.58 -22.93 36.93
C ALA A 300 15.13 -21.67 36.18
#